data_AF-A0A931FC36-F1
#
_entry.id   AF-A0A931FC36-F1
#
_cell.length_a   1.000
_cell.length_b   1.000
_cell.length_c   1.000
_cell.angle_alpha   90.00
_cell.angle_beta   90.00
_cell.angle_gamma   90.00
#
_symmetry.space_group_name_H-M   'P 1'
#
loop_
_entity.id
_entity.type
_entity.pdbx_description
1 polymer ?
#
loop_
_entity_poly.entity_id
_entity_poly.type
_entity_poly.pdbx_seq_one_letter_code
_entity_poly.pdbx_strand_id
1 'polypeptide(L)'
;MQVFAHDVPWYEGFPPGTDVLQVLWCPFQHYYDDATVPYNGIAGPFVQVCYRDSRSLSECLSVPPEPLVVGEPGYLPSPCLLRPEPVTEYPHPGALGEEFEERVDAWEMATFGDITDDPEDYEPRFHWELSTAPGWKLGGHEPWNYQGYFGPVQCHSCGTEMRFVAAVASSEWDGGTASWAPAGSLDGHVDSRLRRQSPSGVRLGRNETMRIFSCPASPEHPVISDLM
;
A
#
# COMPACT_ATOMS: atom_id res chain seq x y z
N MET A 1 -7.90 4.35 8.31
CA MET A 1 -6.57 4.55 8.97
C MET A 1 -6.41 6.01 9.35
N GLN A 2 -5.79 6.33 10.49
CA GLN A 2 -5.43 7.70 10.88
C GLN A 2 -3.99 7.72 11.38
N VAL A 3 -3.21 8.69 10.92
CA VAL A 3 -1.78 8.84 11.24
C VAL A 3 -1.50 10.29 11.61
N PHE A 4 -0.77 10.51 12.70
CA PHE A 4 -0.29 11.83 13.08
C PHE A 4 1.15 12.04 12.60
N ALA A 5 1.49 13.26 12.19
CA ALA A 5 2.83 13.58 11.68
C ALA A 5 3.94 13.30 12.70
N HIS A 6 3.66 13.44 14.00
CA HIS A 6 4.65 13.14 15.05
C HIS A 6 4.94 11.64 15.23
N ASP A 7 4.04 10.76 14.78
CA ASP A 7 4.23 9.30 14.81
C ASP A 7 5.06 8.80 13.61
N VAL A 8 5.16 9.60 12.54
CA VAL A 8 5.88 9.28 11.30
C VAL A 8 6.74 10.46 10.82
N PRO A 9 7.73 10.92 11.61
CA PRO A 9 8.50 12.13 11.29
C PRO A 9 9.32 12.04 9.99
N TRP A 10 9.49 10.85 9.42
CA TRP A 10 10.14 10.60 8.14
C TRP A 10 9.20 10.72 6.92
N TYR A 11 7.88 10.82 7.13
CA TYR A 11 6.92 10.96 6.03
C TYR A 11 6.74 12.43 5.63
N GLU A 12 7.14 12.76 4.41
CA GLU A 12 7.11 14.13 3.87
C GLU A 12 5.81 14.47 3.13
N GLY A 13 4.83 13.57 3.13
CA GLY A 13 3.61 13.73 2.31
C GLY A 13 2.56 14.67 2.90
N PHE A 14 2.73 15.20 4.11
CA PHE A 14 1.79 16.15 4.72
C PHE A 14 1.82 17.51 4.01
N PRO A 15 0.67 18.02 3.52
CA PRO A 15 0.55 19.39 3.06
C PRO A 15 0.84 20.42 4.17
N PRO A 16 1.31 21.64 3.81
CA PRO A 16 1.56 22.70 4.77
C PRO A 16 0.35 22.99 5.67
N GLY A 17 0.59 23.08 6.98
CA GLY A 17 -0.46 23.38 7.97
C GLY A 17 -1.33 22.18 8.38
N THR A 18 -0.97 20.97 7.96
CA THR A 18 -1.65 19.73 8.37
C THR A 18 -0.68 18.81 9.11
N ASP A 19 -1.19 18.05 10.08
CA ASP A 19 -0.45 17.11 10.93
C ASP A 19 -1.24 15.82 11.19
N VAL A 20 -2.41 15.65 10.56
CA VAL A 20 -3.22 14.43 10.59
C VAL A 20 -3.54 14.00 9.17
N LEU A 21 -3.25 12.72 8.86
CA LEU A 21 -3.67 12.04 7.65
C LEU A 21 -4.74 11.03 8.02
N GLN A 22 -5.89 11.10 7.36
CA GLN A 22 -6.95 10.10 7.43
C GLN A 22 -7.16 9.47 6.07
N VAL A 23 -7.11 8.14 6.03
CA VAL A 23 -7.57 7.34 4.90
C VAL A 23 -8.89 6.72 5.32
N LEU A 24 -9.97 7.17 4.69
CA LEU A 24 -11.33 6.69 4.89
C LEU A 24 -11.73 5.86 3.67
N TRP A 25 -12.51 4.81 3.86
CA TRP A 25 -13.05 4.08 2.72
C TRP A 25 -14.45 3.53 2.99
N CYS A 26 -15.21 3.35 1.92
CA CYS A 26 -16.53 2.74 1.96
C CYS A 26 -16.40 1.23 2.14
N PRO A 27 -17.09 0.60 3.11
CA PRO A 27 -17.03 -0.85 3.33
C PRO A 27 -17.92 -1.63 2.34
N PHE A 28 -18.10 -1.12 1.13
CA PHE A 28 -18.85 -1.74 0.04
C PHE A 28 -17.92 -1.96 -1.15
N GLN A 29 -18.23 -2.99 -1.92
CA GLN A 29 -17.59 -3.21 -3.21
C GLN A 29 -18.11 -2.19 -4.23
N HIS A 30 -17.22 -1.38 -4.78
CA HIS A 30 -17.51 -0.51 -5.92
C HIS A 30 -16.89 -1.11 -7.18
N TYR A 31 -17.61 -0.96 -8.29
CA TYR A 31 -17.14 -1.28 -9.63
C TYR A 31 -17.16 0.00 -10.44
N TYR A 32 -16.14 0.20 -11.26
CA TYR A 32 -16.02 1.40 -12.07
C TYR A 32 -15.86 0.98 -13.53
N ASP A 33 -16.49 1.75 -14.42
CA ASP A 33 -16.49 1.47 -15.85
C ASP A 33 -15.26 2.10 -16.51
N ASP A 34 -14.40 1.24 -17.08
CA ASP A 34 -13.19 1.59 -17.84
C ASP A 34 -13.47 2.63 -18.95
N ALA A 35 -14.70 2.68 -19.49
CA ALA A 35 -15.05 3.59 -20.59
C ALA A 35 -15.31 5.05 -20.16
N THR A 36 -15.52 5.31 -18.87
CA THR A 36 -15.89 6.65 -18.36
C THR A 36 -14.92 7.21 -17.32
N VAL A 37 -14.04 6.38 -16.77
CA VAL A 37 -13.03 6.78 -15.79
C VAL A 37 -11.75 6.00 -16.09
N PRO A 38 -10.60 6.64 -16.39
CA PRO A 38 -9.41 5.89 -16.80
C PRO A 38 -8.79 5.04 -15.69
N TYR A 39 -9.23 5.19 -14.43
CA TYR A 39 -8.71 4.41 -13.31
C TYR A 39 -9.75 4.31 -12.20
N ASN A 40 -10.12 3.07 -11.91
CA ASN A 40 -10.14 2.49 -10.57
C ASN A 40 -9.74 1.02 -10.78
N GLY A 41 -9.23 0.35 -9.76
CA GLY A 41 -9.20 -1.12 -9.82
C GLY A 41 -10.57 -1.61 -10.30
N ILE A 42 -10.58 -2.60 -11.19
CA ILE A 42 -11.78 -3.23 -11.80
C ILE A 42 -12.91 -3.39 -10.77
N ALA A 43 -12.55 -3.58 -9.50
CA ALA A 43 -13.41 -3.40 -8.35
C ALA A 43 -12.58 -2.95 -7.11
N GLY A 44 -13.12 -2.15 -6.19
CA GLY A 44 -12.52 -1.91 -4.86
C GLY A 44 -13.39 -1.08 -3.91
N PRO A 45 -12.94 -0.78 -2.68
CA PRO A 45 -13.62 0.20 -1.83
C PRO A 45 -13.45 1.62 -2.42
N PHE A 46 -14.42 2.51 -2.22
CA PHE A 46 -14.26 3.93 -2.53
C PHE A 46 -13.44 4.61 -1.45
N VAL A 47 -12.31 5.23 -1.81
CA VAL A 47 -11.34 5.80 -0.87
C VAL A 47 -11.40 7.33 -0.86
N GLN A 48 -11.24 7.91 0.34
CA GLN A 48 -10.97 9.34 0.53
C GLN A 48 -9.71 9.51 1.37
N VAL A 49 -8.92 10.52 0.98
CA VAL A 49 -7.73 10.95 1.70
C VAL A 49 -7.99 12.35 2.24
N CYS A 50 -7.89 12.51 3.56
CA CYS A 50 -8.11 13.80 4.22
C CYS A 50 -6.87 14.19 5.01
N TYR A 51 -6.34 15.38 4.72
CA TYR A 51 -5.31 16.01 5.53
C TYR A 51 -5.95 17.09 6.41
N ARG A 52 -5.60 17.10 7.69
CA ARG A 52 -6.20 18.01 8.68
C ARG A 52 -5.16 18.60 9.62
N ASP A 53 -5.49 19.78 10.17
CA ASP A 53 -4.82 20.35 11.35
C ASP A 53 -5.49 19.78 12.60
N SER A 54 -4.76 19.09 13.45
CA SER A 54 -5.23 18.47 14.69
C SER A 54 -5.87 19.50 15.63
N ARG A 55 -5.44 20.77 15.56
CA ARG A 55 -6.00 21.88 16.35
C ARG A 55 -7.38 22.31 15.86
N SER A 56 -7.72 22.00 14.61
CA SER A 56 -9.05 22.27 14.03
C SER A 56 -10.05 21.15 14.34
N LEU A 57 -9.58 20.02 14.86
CA LEU A 57 -10.43 18.91 15.25
C LEU A 57 -11.15 19.22 16.57
N SER A 58 -12.45 18.99 16.59
CA SER A 58 -13.26 18.98 17.81
C SER A 58 -12.90 17.79 18.70
N GLU A 59 -13.60 17.66 19.84
CA GLU A 59 -13.41 16.57 20.79
C GLU A 59 -13.40 15.19 20.10
N CYS A 60 -12.35 14.41 20.37
CA CYS A 60 -12.19 13.08 19.81
C CYS A 60 -13.20 12.12 20.46
N LEU A 61 -13.90 11.33 19.64
CA LEU A 61 -14.81 10.31 20.15
C LEU A 61 -14.00 9.22 20.85
N SER A 62 -14.36 8.89 22.09
CA SER A 62 -13.74 7.79 22.85
C SER A 62 -14.03 6.41 22.25
N VAL A 63 -15.08 6.31 21.44
CA VAL A 63 -15.46 5.13 20.68
C VAL A 63 -15.61 5.55 19.21
N PRO A 64 -14.78 5.04 18.29
CA PRO A 64 -14.96 5.27 16.87
C PRO A 64 -16.34 4.74 16.41
N PRO A 65 -17.07 5.49 15.57
CA PRO A 65 -18.34 5.01 15.05
C PRO A 65 -18.12 3.81 14.15
N GLU A 66 -18.87 2.73 14.39
CA GLU A 66 -18.90 1.57 13.49
C GLU A 66 -19.92 1.81 12.37
N PRO A 67 -19.63 1.36 11.14
CA PRO A 67 -20.59 1.43 10.06
C PRO A 67 -21.80 0.54 10.38
N LEU A 68 -23.01 1.06 10.17
CA LEU A 68 -24.26 0.32 10.39
C LEU A 68 -24.38 -0.92 9.49
N VAL A 69 -23.77 -0.86 8.30
CA VAL A 69 -23.79 -1.92 7.30
C VAL A 69 -22.40 -2.05 6.69
N VAL A 70 -21.91 -3.28 6.61
CA VAL A 70 -20.70 -3.66 5.88
C VAL A 70 -21.17 -4.45 4.66
N GLY A 71 -20.89 -3.93 3.46
CA GLY A 71 -21.32 -4.52 2.20
C GLY A 71 -20.41 -5.64 1.72
N GLU A 72 -19.10 -5.52 1.97
CA GLU A 72 -18.10 -6.54 1.61
C GLU A 72 -17.38 -7.07 2.86
N PRO A 73 -17.50 -8.37 3.18
CA PRO A 73 -16.76 -8.97 4.27
C PRO A 73 -15.24 -8.79 4.10
N GLY A 74 -14.58 -8.27 5.14
CA GLY A 74 -13.14 -8.00 5.10
C GLY A 74 -12.77 -6.56 4.73
N TYR A 75 -13.73 -5.71 4.35
CA TYR A 75 -13.45 -4.28 4.14
C TYR A 75 -13.48 -3.48 5.44
N LEU A 76 -13.89 -4.08 6.55
CA LEU A 76 -13.84 -3.44 7.87
C LEU A 76 -12.57 -3.91 8.61
N PRO A 77 -11.58 -3.03 8.85
CA PRO A 77 -10.40 -3.40 9.61
C PRO A 77 -10.75 -3.68 11.08
N SER A 78 -10.08 -4.66 11.66
CA SER A 78 -10.06 -4.87 13.10
C SER A 78 -9.40 -3.68 13.79
N PRO A 79 -9.99 -3.13 14.87
CA PRO A 79 -9.35 -2.07 15.63
C PRO A 79 -7.96 -2.48 16.10
N CYS A 80 -6.95 -1.69 15.72
CA CYS A 80 -5.55 -1.95 16.06
C CYS A 80 -4.80 -0.65 16.34
N LEU A 81 -3.67 -0.76 17.04
CA LEU A 81 -2.72 0.33 17.22
C LEU A 81 -1.67 0.22 16.13
N LEU A 82 -1.45 1.30 15.39
CA LEU A 82 -0.36 1.37 14.42
C LEU A 82 0.97 1.49 15.15
N ARG A 83 1.98 0.75 14.68
CA ARG A 83 3.37 0.91 15.10
C ARG A 83 4.23 1.14 13.86
N PRO A 84 4.33 2.38 13.37
CA PRO A 84 5.09 2.68 12.17
C PRO A 84 6.57 2.31 12.36
N GLU A 85 7.16 1.67 11.35
CA GLU A 85 8.59 1.39 11.26
C GLU A 85 9.14 2.08 10.00
N PRO A 86 10.23 2.86 10.11
CA PRO A 86 10.87 3.41 8.93
C PRO A 86 11.60 2.30 8.17
N VAL A 87 11.25 2.13 6.91
CA VAL A 87 11.83 1.12 6.03
C VAL A 87 12.48 1.82 4.84
N THR A 88 13.68 1.34 4.44
CA THR A 88 14.31 1.78 3.19
C THR A 88 13.91 0.82 2.09
N GLU A 89 13.38 1.37 1.01
CA GLU A 89 12.89 0.61 -0.14
C GLU A 89 13.32 1.36 -1.42
N TYR A 90 13.32 0.68 -2.57
CA TYR A 90 13.75 1.21 -3.86
C TYR A 90 12.63 1.10 -4.90
N PRO A 91 12.58 2.01 -5.90
CA PRO A 91 11.52 1.94 -6.91
C PRO A 91 11.58 0.62 -7.67
N HIS A 92 10.45 0.20 -8.25
CA HIS A 92 10.42 -0.88 -9.22
C HIS A 92 11.46 -0.60 -10.32
N PRO A 93 12.27 -1.57 -10.77
CA PRO A 93 13.31 -1.34 -11.77
C PRO A 93 12.79 -0.63 -13.03
N GLY A 94 11.62 -1.03 -13.55
CA GLY A 94 10.96 -0.36 -14.67
C GLY A 94 10.64 1.13 -14.47
N ALA A 95 10.49 1.61 -13.22
CA ALA A 95 10.33 3.04 -12.94
C ALA A 95 11.62 3.84 -13.18
N LEU A 96 12.78 3.16 -13.20
CA LEU A 96 14.09 3.72 -13.55
C LEU A 96 14.42 3.57 -15.05
N GLY A 97 13.53 2.92 -15.82
CA GLY A 97 13.64 2.72 -17.26
C GLY A 97 14.06 1.30 -17.65
N GLU A 98 13.70 0.91 -18.87
CA GLU A 98 13.89 -0.42 -19.44
C GLU A 98 15.35 -0.91 -19.37
N GLU A 99 16.33 -0.04 -19.67
CA GLU A 99 17.76 -0.40 -19.57
C GLU A 99 18.17 -0.76 -18.14
N PHE A 100 17.62 -0.08 -17.12
CA PHE A 100 17.94 -0.38 -15.73
C PHE A 100 17.30 -1.70 -15.29
N GLU A 101 16.05 -1.92 -15.70
CA GLU A 101 15.30 -3.16 -15.48
C GLU A 101 16.04 -4.37 -16.07
N GLU A 102 16.42 -4.32 -17.35
CA GLU A 102 17.20 -5.38 -18.02
C GLU A 102 18.54 -5.67 -17.30
N ARG A 103 19.18 -4.63 -16.75
CA ARG A 103 20.43 -4.80 -16.01
C ARG A 103 20.23 -5.49 -14.66
N VAL A 104 19.12 -5.22 -13.98
CA VAL A 104 18.75 -5.92 -12.74
C VAL A 104 18.47 -7.39 -13.06
N ASP A 105 17.66 -7.67 -14.09
CA ASP A 105 17.32 -9.03 -14.51
C ASP A 105 18.56 -9.84 -14.89
N ALA A 106 19.47 -9.25 -15.67
CA ALA A 106 20.72 -9.90 -16.06
C ALA A 106 21.63 -10.18 -14.85
N TRP A 107 21.67 -9.27 -13.87
CA TRP A 107 22.43 -9.45 -12.66
C TRP A 107 21.84 -10.55 -11.77
N GLU A 108 20.52 -10.58 -11.59
CA GLU A 108 19.83 -11.63 -10.82
C GLU A 108 20.07 -13.01 -11.45
N MET A 109 19.86 -13.11 -12.77
CA MET A 109 20.09 -14.35 -13.52
C MET A 109 21.53 -14.85 -13.41
N ALA A 110 22.52 -13.93 -13.48
CA ALA A 110 23.93 -14.30 -13.35
C ALA A 110 24.33 -14.67 -11.90
N THR A 111 23.64 -14.14 -10.89
CA THR A 111 23.98 -14.31 -9.47
C THR A 111 23.29 -15.51 -8.85
N PHE A 112 22.01 -15.71 -9.17
CA PHE A 112 21.15 -16.70 -8.53
C PHE A 112 20.71 -17.79 -9.51
N GLY A 113 20.57 -17.48 -10.79
CA GLY A 113 20.10 -18.42 -11.80
C GLY A 113 18.60 -18.31 -12.06
N ASP A 114 18.03 -19.37 -12.62
CA ASP A 114 16.58 -19.49 -12.83
C ASP A 114 15.87 -19.77 -11.49
N ILE A 115 14.67 -19.20 -11.33
CA ILE A 115 13.82 -19.52 -10.18
C ILE A 115 13.52 -21.02 -10.19
N THR A 116 13.82 -21.69 -9.08
CA THR A 116 13.47 -23.08 -8.89
C THR A 116 12.16 -23.20 -8.10
N ASP A 117 11.40 -24.27 -8.34
CA ASP A 117 10.21 -24.60 -7.55
C ASP A 117 10.57 -25.32 -6.23
N ASP A 118 11.86 -25.44 -5.90
CA ASP A 118 12.30 -26.11 -4.66
C ASP A 118 12.16 -25.14 -3.48
N PRO A 119 11.27 -25.42 -2.50
CA PRO A 119 11.09 -24.55 -1.35
C PRO A 119 12.34 -24.47 -0.43
N GLU A 120 13.33 -25.35 -0.60
CA GLU A 120 14.61 -25.28 0.11
C GLU A 120 15.63 -24.36 -0.59
N ASP A 121 15.49 -24.10 -1.91
CA ASP A 121 16.34 -23.22 -2.69
C ASP A 121 15.69 -21.83 -2.83
N TYR A 122 15.65 -21.11 -1.71
CA TYR A 122 15.24 -19.71 -1.72
C TYR A 122 16.30 -18.83 -2.39
N GLU A 123 15.92 -18.19 -3.50
CA GLU A 123 16.77 -17.27 -4.22
C GLU A 123 16.26 -15.82 -4.10
N PRO A 124 17.03 -14.93 -3.45
CA PRO A 124 16.70 -13.51 -3.38
C PRO A 124 16.47 -12.91 -4.77
N ARG A 125 15.50 -12.01 -4.85
CA ARG A 125 15.29 -11.15 -6.01
C ARG A 125 15.14 -9.71 -5.54
N PHE A 126 15.77 -8.77 -6.23
CA PHE A 126 15.70 -7.33 -6.00
C PHE A 126 14.26 -6.86 -5.82
N HIS A 127 13.34 -7.31 -6.70
CA HIS A 127 11.94 -6.89 -6.62
C HIS A 127 11.25 -7.37 -5.32
N TRP A 128 11.60 -8.55 -4.82
CA TRP A 128 11.07 -9.08 -3.55
C TRP A 128 11.80 -8.61 -2.31
N GLU A 129 13.09 -8.31 -2.39
CA GLU A 129 13.94 -8.08 -1.21
C GLU A 129 14.29 -6.62 -0.97
N LEU A 130 14.30 -5.79 -2.01
CA LEU A 130 14.83 -4.43 -1.95
C LEU A 130 13.91 -3.37 -2.55
N SER A 131 13.07 -3.74 -3.51
CA SER A 131 12.25 -2.77 -4.24
C SER A 131 11.11 -2.23 -3.37
N THR A 132 9.89 -2.72 -3.51
CA THR A 132 8.75 -2.17 -2.79
C THR A 132 8.36 -3.08 -1.65
N ALA A 133 8.42 -2.58 -0.42
CA ALA A 133 7.96 -3.29 0.76
C ALA A 133 6.48 -3.69 0.57
N PRO A 134 6.12 -4.94 0.90
CA PRO A 134 4.74 -5.42 0.88
C PRO A 134 3.93 -4.79 2.01
N GLY A 135 2.65 -5.14 2.09
CA GLY A 135 1.86 -4.85 3.27
C GLY A 135 1.25 -3.45 3.32
N TRP A 136 0.95 -3.01 4.53
CA TRP A 136 0.48 -1.66 4.80
C TRP A 136 1.66 -0.71 4.88
N LYS A 137 1.69 0.29 4.00
CA LYS A 137 2.75 1.29 4.01
C LYS A 137 2.24 2.69 3.71
N LEU A 138 3.00 3.68 4.15
CA LEU A 138 2.71 5.09 3.96
C LEU A 138 3.86 5.76 3.20
N GLY A 139 3.56 6.31 2.03
CA GLY A 139 4.56 6.89 1.12
C GLY A 139 5.55 5.84 0.60
N GLY A 140 6.73 6.30 0.20
CA GLY A 140 7.73 5.47 -0.46
C GLY A 140 7.43 5.29 -1.95
N HIS A 141 7.74 4.12 -2.47
CA HIS A 141 7.59 3.71 -3.86
C HIS A 141 6.33 2.87 -4.01
N GLU A 142 5.46 3.20 -4.97
CA GLU A 142 4.25 2.45 -5.21
C GLU A 142 4.55 1.00 -5.63
N PRO A 143 3.89 -0.01 -5.03
CA PRO A 143 4.11 -1.39 -5.44
C PRO A 143 3.58 -1.61 -6.87
N TRP A 144 4.09 -2.62 -7.55
CA TRP A 144 3.63 -3.08 -8.86
C TRP A 144 3.49 -4.59 -8.83
N ASN A 145 2.50 -5.13 -9.55
CA ASN A 145 2.33 -6.57 -9.68
C ASN A 145 3.26 -7.14 -10.76
N TYR A 146 3.16 -8.44 -11.00
CA TYR A 146 3.94 -9.17 -12.01
C TYR A 146 3.77 -8.66 -13.44
N GLN A 147 2.78 -7.79 -13.72
CA GLN A 147 2.62 -7.18 -15.03
C GLN A 147 3.59 -6.01 -15.26
N GLY A 148 4.32 -5.59 -14.23
CA GLY A 148 5.39 -4.60 -14.30
C GLY A 148 4.92 -3.16 -14.13
N TYR A 149 5.85 -2.23 -14.38
CA TYR A 149 5.64 -0.80 -14.26
C TYR A 149 4.92 -0.24 -15.49
N PHE A 150 3.78 0.44 -15.29
CA PHE A 150 3.00 1.04 -16.38
C PHE A 150 3.12 2.58 -16.49
N GLY A 151 4.06 3.17 -15.78
CA GLY A 151 4.22 4.62 -15.74
C GLY A 151 3.57 5.29 -14.52
N PRO A 152 3.85 6.59 -14.32
CA PRO A 152 3.35 7.34 -13.18
C PRO A 152 1.84 7.59 -13.31
N VAL A 153 1.11 7.44 -12.20
CA VAL A 153 -0.33 7.71 -12.14
C VAL A 153 -0.57 9.20 -12.33
N GLN A 154 -1.43 9.56 -13.29
CA GLN A 154 -1.73 10.96 -13.62
C GLN A 154 -3.10 11.39 -13.10
N CYS A 155 -3.18 12.60 -12.54
CA CYS A 155 -4.44 13.16 -12.09
C CYS A 155 -5.31 13.51 -13.31
N HIS A 156 -6.52 12.95 -13.38
CA HIS A 156 -7.42 13.23 -14.50
C HIS A 156 -7.88 14.71 -14.57
N SER A 157 -7.96 15.39 -13.42
CA SER A 157 -8.43 16.77 -13.35
C SER A 157 -7.43 17.79 -13.89
N CYS A 158 -6.12 17.56 -13.72
CA CYS A 158 -5.09 18.53 -14.08
C CYS A 158 -3.86 17.99 -14.80
N GLY A 159 -3.76 16.67 -15.00
CA GLY A 159 -2.63 16.01 -15.65
C GLY A 159 -1.34 16.00 -14.83
N THR A 160 -1.39 16.37 -13.55
CA THR A 160 -0.22 16.30 -12.66
C THR A 160 -0.03 14.88 -12.17
N GLU A 161 1.23 14.42 -12.14
CA GLU A 161 1.60 13.17 -11.50
C GLU A 161 1.08 13.13 -10.06
N MET A 162 0.39 12.04 -9.73
CA MET A 162 -0.20 11.85 -8.43
C MET A 162 0.83 11.32 -7.45
N ARG A 163 0.72 11.79 -6.21
CA ARG A 163 1.54 11.30 -5.11
C ARG A 163 0.98 9.95 -4.63
N PHE A 164 1.84 8.94 -4.57
CA PHE A 164 1.55 7.72 -3.83
C PHE A 164 1.41 8.03 -2.33
N VAL A 165 0.25 7.74 -1.77
CA VAL A 165 -0.08 8.02 -0.37
C VAL A 165 0.19 6.80 0.48
N ALA A 166 -0.38 5.66 0.12
CA ALA A 166 -0.31 4.45 0.92
C ALA A 166 -0.59 3.19 0.10
N ALA A 167 -0.06 2.05 0.56
CA ALA A 167 -0.59 0.74 0.23
C ALA A 167 -1.38 0.19 1.42
N VAL A 168 -2.47 -0.53 1.11
CA VAL A 168 -3.30 -1.26 2.07
C VAL A 168 -3.41 -2.68 1.54
N ALA A 169 -2.73 -3.62 2.20
CA ALA A 169 -2.70 -5.01 1.75
C ALA A 169 -3.59 -5.92 2.59
N SER A 170 -4.02 -7.02 1.99
CA SER A 170 -4.68 -8.10 2.73
C SER A 170 -3.72 -8.86 3.66
N SER A 171 -2.42 -8.83 3.33
CA SER A 171 -1.35 -9.44 4.10
C SER A 171 -0.11 -8.53 4.10
N GLU A 172 0.55 -8.42 5.26
CA GLU A 172 1.74 -7.61 5.49
C GLU A 172 2.99 -8.18 4.82
N TRP A 173 3.11 -9.51 4.73
CA TRP A 173 4.14 -10.24 4.00
C TRP A 173 3.64 -11.64 3.66
N ASP A 174 4.36 -12.33 2.77
CA ASP A 174 4.11 -13.71 2.39
C ASP A 174 5.40 -14.56 2.43
N GLY A 175 5.38 -15.74 1.80
CA GLY A 175 6.54 -16.63 1.76
C GLY A 175 7.73 -16.07 0.98
N GLY A 176 7.48 -15.23 -0.04
CA GLY A 176 8.53 -14.61 -0.86
C GLY A 176 9.06 -13.30 -0.30
N THR A 177 8.34 -12.70 0.65
CA THR A 177 8.65 -11.36 1.19
C THR A 177 8.83 -11.38 2.71
N ALA A 178 9.14 -12.54 3.29
CA ALA A 178 9.29 -12.71 4.73
C ALA A 178 10.42 -11.85 5.33
N SER A 179 11.41 -11.43 4.52
CA SER A 179 12.47 -10.50 4.92
C SER A 179 11.96 -9.12 5.35
N TRP A 180 10.78 -8.71 4.88
CA TRP A 180 10.12 -7.47 5.29
C TRP A 180 9.27 -7.59 6.57
N ALA A 181 9.09 -8.81 7.07
CA ALA A 181 8.26 -9.02 8.26
C ALA A 181 8.86 -8.23 9.45
N PRO A 182 8.03 -7.51 10.24
CA PRO A 182 8.53 -6.78 11.40
C PRO A 182 9.29 -7.70 12.36
N ALA A 183 10.33 -7.16 13.01
CA ALA A 183 11.21 -7.95 13.86
C ALA A 183 10.43 -8.82 14.89
N GLY A 184 10.77 -10.11 14.96
CA GLY A 184 10.11 -11.10 15.82
C GLY A 184 8.77 -11.65 15.29
N SER A 185 8.25 -11.13 14.17
CA SER A 185 7.00 -11.63 13.56
C SER A 185 7.14 -13.02 12.95
N LEU A 186 8.37 -13.44 12.65
CA LEU A 186 8.69 -14.78 12.15
C LEU A 186 8.96 -15.80 13.28
N ASP A 187 8.97 -15.39 14.56
CA ASP A 187 9.30 -16.29 15.66
C ASP A 187 8.16 -17.27 16.02
N GLY A 188 8.50 -18.46 16.50
CA GLY A 188 7.53 -19.45 16.97
C GLY A 188 6.83 -20.25 15.86
N HIS A 189 5.67 -20.82 16.18
CA HIS A 189 4.94 -21.77 15.33
C HIS A 189 4.38 -21.12 14.06
N VAL A 190 4.26 -21.89 12.96
CA VAL A 190 3.78 -21.42 11.66
C VAL A 190 2.41 -20.75 11.75
N ASP A 191 1.47 -21.34 12.48
CA ASP A 191 0.12 -20.77 12.65
C ASP A 191 0.14 -19.37 13.27
N SER A 192 1.09 -19.11 14.17
CA SER A 192 1.27 -17.80 14.79
C SER A 192 1.83 -16.79 13.79
N ARG A 193 2.71 -17.22 12.89
CA ARG A 193 3.26 -16.38 11.80
C ARG A 193 2.14 -15.98 10.82
N LEU A 194 1.34 -16.95 10.39
CA LEU A 194 0.21 -16.72 9.48
C LEU A 194 -0.81 -15.74 10.07
N ARG A 195 -1.08 -15.81 11.38
CA ARG A 195 -1.95 -14.83 12.04
C ARG A 195 -1.36 -13.42 12.08
N ARG A 196 -0.04 -13.29 12.19
CA ARG A 196 0.64 -12.00 12.21
C ARG A 196 0.79 -11.37 10.82
N GLN A 197 0.62 -12.16 9.75
CA GLN A 197 0.60 -11.65 8.38
C GLN A 197 -0.62 -10.79 8.07
N SER A 198 -1.75 -10.94 8.77
CA SER A 198 -2.97 -10.16 8.47
C SER A 198 -3.55 -9.55 9.74
N PRO A 199 -2.81 -8.67 10.45
CA PRO A 199 -3.20 -8.15 11.76
C PRO A 199 -4.42 -7.23 11.70
N SER A 200 -4.64 -6.57 10.56
CA SER A 200 -5.79 -5.70 10.33
C SER A 200 -7.08 -6.49 10.04
N GLY A 201 -6.99 -7.77 9.69
CA GLY A 201 -8.13 -8.57 9.22
C GLY A 201 -8.76 -8.05 7.93
N VAL A 202 -8.13 -7.07 7.26
CA VAL A 202 -8.60 -6.56 5.98
C VAL A 202 -8.36 -7.59 4.90
N ARG A 203 -9.34 -7.75 4.01
CA ARG A 203 -9.22 -8.59 2.83
C ARG A 203 -9.81 -7.86 1.63
N LEU A 204 -8.94 -7.56 0.68
CA LEU A 204 -9.26 -6.82 -0.54
C LEU A 204 -9.23 -7.79 -1.73
N GLY A 205 -10.25 -7.72 -2.58
CA GLY A 205 -10.37 -8.56 -3.77
C GLY A 205 -9.98 -10.02 -3.53
N ARG A 206 -9.01 -10.51 -4.30
CA ARG A 206 -8.46 -11.89 -4.17
C ARG A 206 -7.20 -11.97 -3.31
N ASN A 207 -7.20 -11.30 -2.16
CA ASN A 207 -6.03 -11.14 -1.29
C ASN A 207 -5.00 -10.17 -1.89
N GLU A 208 -5.52 -9.11 -2.50
CA GLU A 208 -4.78 -8.11 -3.27
C GLU A 208 -4.24 -7.00 -2.37
N THR A 209 -3.43 -6.14 -2.97
CA THR A 209 -2.96 -4.89 -2.37
C THR A 209 -3.62 -3.70 -3.04
N MET A 210 -4.23 -2.81 -2.25
CA MET A 210 -4.75 -1.54 -2.74
C MET A 210 -3.68 -0.47 -2.70
N ARG A 211 -3.48 0.25 -3.80
CA ARG A 211 -2.69 1.49 -3.84
C ARG A 211 -3.59 2.69 -3.76
N ILE A 212 -3.12 3.76 -3.12
CA ILE A 212 -3.88 5.00 -2.97
C ILE A 212 -3.00 6.16 -3.40
N PHE A 213 -3.52 6.99 -4.30
CA PHE A 213 -2.85 8.16 -4.86
C PHE A 213 -3.69 9.42 -4.64
N SER A 214 -3.02 10.53 -4.35
CA SER A 214 -3.66 11.85 -4.23
C SER A 214 -2.98 12.89 -5.12
N CYS A 215 -3.74 13.86 -5.61
CA CYS A 215 -3.17 14.91 -6.43
C CYS A 215 -2.41 15.92 -5.55
N PRO A 216 -1.12 16.18 -5.80
CA PRO A 216 -0.39 17.19 -5.03
C PRO A 216 -0.80 18.63 -5.38
N ALA A 217 -1.46 18.85 -6.52
CA ALA A 217 -1.86 20.18 -6.97
C ALA A 217 -3.14 20.69 -6.28
N SER A 218 -4.03 19.80 -5.83
CA SER A 218 -5.26 20.18 -5.15
C SER A 218 -5.84 19.02 -4.34
N PRO A 219 -6.20 19.25 -3.06
CA PRO A 219 -6.89 18.24 -2.24
C PRO A 219 -8.34 17.99 -2.70
N GLU A 220 -8.91 18.88 -3.51
CA GLU A 220 -10.26 18.74 -4.07
C GLU A 220 -10.30 17.82 -5.31
N HIS A 221 -9.14 17.46 -5.87
CA HIS A 221 -9.08 16.53 -6.98
C HIS A 221 -9.34 15.09 -6.51
N PRO A 222 -9.88 14.23 -7.38
CA PRO A 222 -10.15 12.85 -7.04
C PRO A 222 -8.92 12.10 -6.53
N VAL A 223 -9.14 11.28 -5.51
CA VAL A 223 -8.22 10.21 -5.11
C VAL A 223 -8.34 9.09 -6.15
N ILE A 224 -7.20 8.51 -6.54
CA ILE A 224 -7.18 7.30 -7.35
C ILE A 224 -6.79 6.14 -6.43
N SER A 225 -7.54 5.05 -6.50
CA SER A 225 -7.19 3.80 -5.84
C SER A 225 -7.43 2.60 -6.76
N ASP A 226 -6.49 1.67 -6.78
CA ASP A 226 -6.56 0.43 -7.55
C ASP A 226 -6.15 -0.77 -6.70
N LEU A 227 -6.61 -1.95 -7.11
CA LEU A 227 -6.20 -3.23 -6.53
C LEU A 227 -5.20 -3.90 -7.48
N MET A 228 -4.21 -4.57 -6.90
CA MET A 228 -3.14 -5.29 -7.59
C MET A 228 -2.97 -6.71 -7.10
#